data_AF-A0AAN8KU35-F1
#
_entry.id   AF-A0AAN8KU35-F1
#
_cell.length_a   1.000
_cell.length_b   1.000
_cell.length_c   1.000
_cell.angle_alpha   90.00
_cell.angle_beta   90.00
_cell.angle_gamma   90.00
#
_symmetry.space_group_name_H-M   'P 1'
#
loop_
_entity.id
_entity.type
_entity.pdbx_description
1 polymer ?
#
loop_
_entity_poly.entity_id
_entity_poly.type
_entity_poly.pdbx_seq_one_letter_code
_entity_poly.pdbx_strand_id
1 'polypeptide(L)'
;MNLCWNEIKRKSHNIRVRLEAFSDNSGKLQLSLQEIIEWLTAKDEELSEQLPIGGDVGAVQHQREFHQVFMEDVKSRGPFIYSVLESAQVFLAQHPFQEPEETLPDGKEVSPRKRILNVSRSVWKQANVASDLWEKLTARCVDRHRHMERTLERLLQTQAAMEELAVALEQAEGVRDAWEPVGDLFIDSLQDHIDATKLFKEELTQVKEGMKHINDLAHELAISDVHLSMDNGRSLEHLNSRWKLLLSETYWIVLRGKWGSIEERLKQLQDAHRDFGPGSQHFLSSSVQIPWERAISPKQSTLLHQPSGQTTCWDHPKMTELYQALADLNNIKFSSVPDGHEAAAGAEGSEIGPADAGECGGTLFREQDLQHGEHVMDVVEMIHALTGLYERLEEEERRAIVVNIPLCVDMCLNWLLNVYDSGRNGKMRVLSFKTGTGEPVQCGCSGEV
;
A
#
# COMPACT_ATOMS: atom_id res chain seq x y z
N MET A 1 -1.18 -95.09 -55.01
CA MET A 1 -1.20 -93.76 -55.67
C MET A 1 -2.41 -92.90 -55.27
N ASN A 2 -3.65 -93.39 -55.31
CA ASN A 2 -4.86 -92.59 -54.99
C ASN A 2 -4.92 -92.01 -53.56
N LEU A 3 -4.45 -92.74 -52.53
CA LEU A 3 -4.45 -92.26 -51.14
C LEU A 3 -3.49 -91.08 -50.90
N CYS A 4 -2.27 -91.16 -51.47
CA CYS A 4 -1.28 -90.08 -51.39
C CYS A 4 -1.80 -88.80 -52.08
N TRP A 5 -2.46 -88.97 -53.24
CA TRP A 5 -3.06 -87.85 -53.96
C TRP A 5 -4.20 -87.18 -53.20
N ASN A 6 -5.07 -87.96 -52.55
CA ASN A 6 -6.15 -87.44 -51.71
C ASN A 6 -5.62 -86.70 -50.48
N GLU A 7 -4.55 -87.20 -49.86
CA GLU A 7 -3.90 -86.55 -48.72
C GLU A 7 -3.22 -85.21 -49.11
N ILE A 8 -2.58 -85.16 -50.28
CA ILE A 8 -2.01 -83.92 -50.82
C ILE A 8 -3.12 -82.90 -51.12
N LYS A 9 -4.23 -83.33 -51.75
CA LYS A 9 -5.40 -82.46 -51.98
C LYS A 9 -5.96 -81.89 -50.69
N ARG A 10 -6.13 -82.74 -49.66
CA ARG A 10 -6.62 -82.33 -48.33
C ARG A 10 -5.68 -81.32 -47.67
N LYS A 11 -4.37 -81.57 -47.68
CA LYS A 11 -3.37 -80.63 -47.14
C LYS A 11 -3.33 -79.31 -47.91
N SER A 12 -3.39 -79.36 -49.25
CA SER A 12 -3.42 -78.17 -50.10
C SER A 12 -4.67 -77.32 -49.83
N HIS A 13 -5.83 -77.95 -49.73
CA HIS A 13 -7.08 -77.26 -49.40
C HIS A 13 -7.02 -76.62 -48.00
N ASN A 14 -6.51 -77.34 -46.99
CA ASN A 14 -6.35 -76.80 -45.64
C ASN A 14 -5.38 -75.60 -45.59
N ILE A 15 -4.26 -75.67 -46.32
CA ILE A 15 -3.32 -74.54 -46.45
C ILE A 15 -4.01 -73.34 -47.10
N ARG A 16 -4.78 -73.56 -48.17
CA ARG A 16 -5.52 -72.49 -48.86
C ARG A 16 -6.52 -71.80 -47.92
N VAL A 17 -7.37 -72.57 -47.24
CA VAL A 17 -8.36 -72.03 -46.29
C VAL A 17 -7.68 -71.22 -45.17
N ARG A 18 -6.56 -71.70 -44.65
CA ARG A 18 -5.78 -70.96 -43.63
C ARG A 18 -5.19 -69.66 -44.15
N LEU A 19 -4.70 -69.65 -45.39
CA LEU A 19 -4.15 -68.44 -46.02
C LEU A 19 -5.24 -67.42 -46.35
N GLU A 20 -6.41 -67.87 -46.80
CA GLU A 20 -7.58 -67.02 -47.03
C GLU A 20 -8.07 -66.40 -45.71
N ALA A 21 -8.26 -67.21 -44.66
CA ALA A 21 -8.65 -66.72 -43.34
C ALA A 21 -7.63 -65.74 -42.74
N PHE A 22 -6.33 -66.01 -42.92
CA PHE A 22 -5.28 -65.07 -42.52
C PHE A 22 -5.40 -63.74 -43.26
N SER A 23 -5.53 -63.78 -44.59
CA SER A 23 -5.62 -62.60 -45.45
C SER A 23 -6.83 -61.73 -45.09
N ASP A 24 -7.99 -62.35 -44.87
CA ASP A 24 -9.23 -61.65 -44.52
C ASP A 24 -9.13 -61.01 -43.12
N ASN A 25 -8.62 -61.76 -42.14
CA ASN A 25 -8.48 -61.27 -40.77
C ASN A 25 -7.46 -60.14 -40.67
N SER A 26 -6.29 -60.32 -41.29
CA SER A 26 -5.25 -59.29 -41.30
C SER A 26 -5.67 -58.04 -42.06
N GLY A 27 -6.38 -58.21 -43.18
CA GLY A 27 -6.88 -57.09 -43.98
C GLY A 27 -7.88 -56.22 -43.19
N LYS A 28 -8.85 -56.86 -42.51
CA LYS A 28 -9.80 -56.14 -41.64
C LYS A 28 -9.10 -55.40 -40.50
N LEU A 29 -8.16 -56.07 -39.83
CA LEU A 29 -7.40 -55.48 -38.74
C LEU A 29 -6.56 -54.28 -39.18
N GLN A 30 -5.86 -54.38 -40.32
CA GLN A 30 -5.07 -53.28 -40.87
C GLN A 30 -5.95 -52.07 -41.24
N LEU A 31 -7.15 -52.31 -41.78
CA LEU A 31 -8.12 -51.24 -42.07
C LEU A 31 -8.61 -50.57 -40.77
N SER A 32 -8.96 -51.33 -39.74
CA SER A 32 -9.40 -50.77 -38.46
C SER A 32 -8.29 -50.00 -37.74
N LEU A 33 -7.05 -50.48 -37.82
CA LEU A 33 -5.89 -49.76 -37.28
C LEU A 33 -5.65 -48.44 -38.04
N GLN A 34 -5.76 -48.46 -39.37
CA GLN A 34 -5.64 -47.27 -40.19
C GLN A 34 -6.73 -46.24 -39.87
N GLU A 35 -7.99 -46.67 -39.72
CA GLU A 35 -9.12 -45.82 -39.33
C GLU A 35 -8.88 -45.13 -37.99
N ILE A 36 -8.37 -45.87 -36.99
CA ILE A 36 -8.04 -45.30 -35.68
C ILE A 36 -6.90 -44.28 -35.78
N ILE A 37 -5.84 -44.57 -36.53
CA ILE A 37 -4.72 -43.64 -36.70
C ILE A 37 -5.18 -42.34 -37.37
N GLU A 38 -5.98 -42.43 -38.43
CA GLU A 38 -6.52 -41.26 -39.13
C GLU A 38 -7.43 -40.44 -38.22
N TRP A 39 -8.32 -41.09 -37.46
CA TRP A 39 -9.19 -40.42 -36.51
C TRP A 39 -8.42 -39.77 -35.36
N LEU A 40 -7.42 -40.44 -34.79
CA LEU A 40 -6.58 -39.88 -33.72
C LEU A 40 -5.79 -38.68 -34.20
N THR A 41 -5.24 -38.74 -35.42
CA THR A 41 -4.51 -37.63 -36.03
C THR A 41 -5.43 -36.44 -36.24
N ALA A 42 -6.63 -36.65 -36.79
CA ALA A 42 -7.61 -35.58 -36.99
C ALA A 42 -8.07 -34.94 -35.66
N LYS A 43 -8.26 -35.74 -34.61
CA LYS A 43 -8.61 -35.24 -33.27
C LYS A 43 -7.49 -34.45 -32.60
N ASP A 44 -6.24 -34.85 -32.82
CA ASP A 44 -5.07 -34.14 -32.33
C ASP A 44 -4.90 -32.76 -33.03
N GLU A 45 -5.21 -32.70 -34.32
CA GLU A 45 -5.30 -31.45 -35.09
C GLU A 45 -6.44 -30.56 -34.58
N GLU A 46 -7.66 -31.11 -34.44
CA GLU A 46 -8.82 -30.39 -33.89
C GLU A 46 -8.53 -29.81 -32.49
N LEU A 47 -7.81 -30.55 -31.63
CA LEU A 47 -7.39 -30.08 -30.31
C LEU A 47 -6.39 -28.92 -30.37
N SER A 48 -5.56 -28.90 -31.42
CA SER A 48 -4.54 -27.87 -31.64
C SER A 48 -5.13 -26.56 -32.18
N GLU A 49 -6.14 -26.66 -33.04
CA GLU A 49 -6.87 -25.50 -33.61
C GLU A 49 -7.63 -24.69 -32.56
N GLN A 50 -7.97 -25.28 -31.43
CA GLN A 50 -8.70 -24.59 -30.35
C GLN A 50 -7.80 -23.62 -29.53
N LEU A 51 -6.52 -23.43 -29.87
CA LEU A 51 -5.63 -22.45 -29.22
C LEU A 51 -5.74 -21.07 -29.89
N PRO A 52 -5.56 -19.95 -29.16
CA PRO A 52 -5.20 -19.82 -27.73
C PRO A 52 -6.41 -19.79 -26.77
N ILE A 53 -6.15 -19.90 -25.47
CA ILE A 53 -7.17 -19.71 -24.43
C ILE A 53 -7.53 -18.22 -24.31
N GLY A 54 -8.82 -17.92 -24.13
CA GLY A 54 -9.32 -16.55 -24.02
C GLY A 54 -8.83 -15.78 -22.78
N GLY A 55 -8.85 -14.46 -22.87
CA GLY A 55 -8.37 -13.52 -21.84
C GLY A 55 -9.41 -13.02 -20.85
N ASP A 56 -10.63 -13.56 -20.91
CA ASP A 56 -11.75 -13.21 -20.05
C ASP A 56 -12.52 -14.46 -19.62
N VAL A 57 -13.20 -14.36 -18.47
CA VAL A 57 -13.95 -15.46 -17.85
C VAL A 57 -14.98 -16.03 -18.82
N GLY A 58 -15.69 -15.17 -19.56
CA GLY A 58 -16.71 -15.59 -20.52
C GLY A 58 -16.13 -16.47 -21.61
N ALA A 59 -15.07 -16.02 -22.27
CA ALA A 59 -14.40 -16.79 -23.33
C ALA A 59 -13.89 -18.15 -22.83
N VAL A 60 -13.23 -18.19 -21.67
CA VAL A 60 -12.71 -19.46 -21.10
C VAL A 60 -13.84 -20.39 -20.71
N GLN A 61 -14.95 -19.89 -20.18
CA GLN A 61 -16.13 -20.69 -19.84
C GLN A 61 -16.71 -21.39 -21.08
N HIS A 62 -16.88 -20.64 -22.18
CA HIS A 62 -17.38 -21.20 -23.44
C HIS A 62 -16.39 -22.22 -24.04
N GLN A 63 -15.09 -21.92 -24.02
CA GLN A 63 -14.06 -22.86 -24.48
C GLN A 63 -14.06 -24.15 -23.64
N ARG A 64 -14.31 -24.04 -22.32
CA ARG A 64 -14.40 -25.20 -21.44
C ARG A 64 -15.60 -26.07 -21.76
N GLU A 65 -16.77 -25.49 -21.98
CA GLU A 65 -17.98 -26.25 -22.35
C GLU A 65 -17.75 -27.02 -23.66
N PHE A 66 -17.15 -26.38 -24.66
CA PHE A 66 -16.77 -27.05 -25.91
C PHE A 66 -15.78 -28.20 -25.68
N HIS A 67 -14.74 -27.96 -24.87
CA HIS A 67 -13.74 -28.98 -24.57
C HIS A 67 -14.31 -30.16 -23.77
N GLN A 68 -15.30 -29.93 -22.91
CA GLN A 68 -15.99 -31.02 -22.20
C GLN A 68 -16.69 -31.96 -23.19
N VAL A 69 -17.42 -31.40 -24.17
CA VAL A 69 -18.06 -32.19 -25.23
C VAL A 69 -17.01 -32.94 -26.07
N PHE A 70 -15.89 -32.28 -26.41
CA PHE A 70 -14.79 -32.92 -27.13
C PHE A 70 -14.19 -34.11 -26.35
N MET A 71 -13.96 -33.96 -25.04
CA MET A 71 -13.46 -35.05 -24.20
C MET A 71 -14.44 -36.20 -24.10
N GLU A 72 -15.74 -35.94 -24.06
CA GLU A 72 -16.78 -36.98 -24.08
C GLU A 72 -16.76 -37.76 -25.40
N ASP A 73 -16.64 -37.08 -26.54
CA ASP A 73 -16.49 -37.70 -27.86
C ASP A 73 -15.25 -38.61 -27.90
N VAL A 74 -14.09 -38.10 -27.46
CA VAL A 74 -12.84 -38.87 -27.39
C VAL A 74 -12.99 -40.10 -26.48
N LYS A 75 -13.57 -39.91 -25.30
CA LYS A 75 -13.81 -40.99 -24.34
C LYS A 75 -14.76 -42.06 -24.89
N SER A 76 -15.77 -41.67 -25.65
CA SER A 76 -16.73 -42.60 -26.25
C SER A 76 -16.09 -43.56 -27.28
N ARG A 77 -15.02 -43.10 -27.95
CA ARG A 77 -14.27 -43.91 -28.93
C ARG A 77 -13.28 -44.89 -28.29
N GLY A 78 -12.91 -44.67 -27.03
CA GLY A 78 -11.94 -45.48 -26.28
C GLY A 78 -12.18 -46.99 -26.33
N PRO A 79 -13.39 -47.52 -26.03
CA PRO A 79 -13.66 -48.95 -26.07
C PRO A 79 -13.38 -49.60 -27.43
N PHE A 80 -13.68 -48.90 -28.53
CA PHE A 80 -13.38 -49.38 -29.87
C PHE A 80 -11.86 -49.44 -30.10
N ILE A 81 -11.13 -48.39 -29.72
CA ILE A 81 -9.67 -48.33 -29.84
C ILE A 81 -9.01 -49.48 -29.08
N TYR A 82 -9.40 -49.69 -27.81
CA TYR A 82 -8.89 -50.80 -27.01
C TYR A 82 -9.19 -52.16 -27.65
N SER A 83 -10.38 -52.36 -28.21
CA SER A 83 -10.75 -53.63 -28.86
C SER A 83 -9.91 -53.94 -30.11
N VAL A 84 -9.56 -52.92 -30.91
CA VAL A 84 -8.72 -53.08 -32.10
C VAL A 84 -7.27 -53.34 -31.70
N LEU A 85 -6.76 -52.65 -30.68
CA LEU A 85 -5.42 -52.90 -30.13
C LEU A 85 -5.30 -54.30 -29.52
N GLU A 86 -6.32 -54.78 -28.79
CA GLU A 86 -6.39 -56.16 -28.28
C GLU A 86 -6.42 -57.17 -29.43
N SER A 87 -7.21 -56.92 -30.47
CA SER A 87 -7.25 -57.74 -31.67
C SER A 87 -5.87 -57.81 -32.37
N ALA A 88 -5.14 -56.69 -32.40
CA ALA A 88 -3.78 -56.65 -32.91
C ALA A 88 -2.81 -57.46 -32.03
N GLN A 89 -2.93 -57.37 -30.71
CA GLN A 89 -2.12 -58.15 -29.78
C GLN A 89 -2.36 -59.67 -29.96
N VAL A 90 -3.62 -60.09 -30.05
CA VAL A 90 -4.00 -61.48 -30.30
C VAL A 90 -3.46 -61.97 -31.64
N PHE A 91 -3.57 -61.16 -32.70
CA PHE A 91 -3.02 -61.48 -34.02
C PHE A 91 -1.49 -61.68 -33.99
N LEU A 92 -0.76 -60.79 -33.32
CA LEU A 92 0.69 -60.86 -33.18
C LEU A 92 1.15 -62.04 -32.31
N ALA A 93 0.38 -62.42 -31.29
CA ALA A 93 0.65 -63.61 -30.49
C ALA A 93 0.49 -64.91 -31.30
N GLN A 94 -0.49 -64.97 -32.21
CA GLN A 94 -0.69 -66.10 -33.11
C GLN A 94 0.34 -66.14 -34.25
N HIS A 95 0.92 -64.99 -34.60
CA HIS A 95 1.90 -64.84 -35.66
C HIS A 95 3.14 -64.08 -35.15
N PRO A 96 3.97 -64.71 -34.29
CA PRO A 96 5.12 -64.06 -33.70
C PRO A 96 6.06 -63.58 -34.79
N PHE A 97 6.37 -62.28 -34.73
CA PHE A 97 7.42 -61.67 -35.52
C PHE A 97 8.65 -61.52 -34.62
N GLN A 98 9.79 -62.09 -35.03
CA GLN A 98 11.11 -61.74 -34.50
C GLN A 98 11.71 -60.68 -35.43
N GLU A 99 12.27 -59.60 -34.88
CA GLU A 99 13.09 -58.67 -35.64
C GLU A 99 14.19 -59.45 -36.38
N PRO A 100 14.21 -59.46 -37.72
CA PRO A 100 15.32 -60.05 -38.45
C PRO A 100 16.48 -59.05 -38.43
N GLU A 101 17.65 -59.48 -37.93
CA GLU A 101 18.92 -58.93 -38.38
C GLU A 101 18.92 -58.91 -39.91
N GLU A 102 19.18 -57.74 -40.47
CA GLU A 102 19.19 -57.52 -41.91
C GLU A 102 20.19 -58.46 -42.60
N THR A 103 19.71 -59.27 -43.53
CA THR A 103 20.37 -59.60 -44.82
C THR A 103 19.55 -60.70 -45.50
N LEU A 104 19.13 -60.46 -46.75
CA LEU A 104 19.22 -61.40 -47.88
C LEU A 104 18.51 -60.79 -49.11
N PRO A 105 19.01 -61.09 -50.34
CA PRO A 105 18.76 -60.28 -51.52
C PRO A 105 17.37 -60.49 -52.14
N ASP A 106 16.99 -59.43 -52.85
CA ASP A 106 15.82 -59.29 -53.71
C ASP A 106 15.70 -60.44 -54.73
N GLY A 107 14.53 -61.05 -54.77
CA GLY A 107 14.22 -62.21 -55.60
C GLY A 107 12.72 -62.36 -55.73
N LYS A 108 12.24 -62.11 -56.94
CA LYS A 108 10.83 -62.10 -57.40
C LYS A 108 10.01 -63.27 -56.81
N GLU A 109 8.78 -62.93 -56.44
CA GLU A 109 7.78 -63.70 -55.67
C GLU A 109 8.03 -63.82 -54.15
N VAL A 110 7.39 -62.92 -53.42
CA VAL A 110 7.31 -62.96 -51.95
C VAL A 110 6.57 -64.23 -51.54
N SER A 111 7.30 -65.20 -51.00
CA SER A 111 6.72 -66.46 -50.50
C SER A 111 5.61 -66.17 -49.48
N PRO A 112 4.59 -67.05 -49.35
CA PRO A 112 3.49 -66.86 -48.39
C PRO A 112 3.97 -66.58 -46.97
N ARG A 113 5.11 -67.17 -46.56
CA ARG A 113 5.75 -66.90 -45.26
C ARG A 113 6.28 -65.47 -45.15
N LYS A 114 6.95 -64.96 -46.20
CA LYS A 114 7.41 -63.56 -46.23
C LYS A 114 6.23 -62.58 -46.22
N ARG A 115 5.11 -62.91 -46.87
CA ARG A 115 3.88 -62.08 -46.81
C ARG A 115 3.31 -61.99 -45.40
N ILE A 116 3.17 -63.13 -44.72
CA ILE A 116 2.70 -63.18 -43.33
C ILE A 116 3.60 -62.33 -42.41
N LEU A 117 4.92 -62.46 -42.53
CA LEU A 117 5.88 -61.66 -41.74
C LEU A 117 5.75 -60.15 -42.01
N ASN A 118 5.60 -59.74 -43.27
CA ASN A 118 5.44 -58.32 -43.62
C ASN A 118 4.14 -57.74 -43.05
N VAL A 119 3.05 -58.51 -43.08
CA VAL A 119 1.77 -58.13 -42.49
C VAL A 119 1.87 -58.03 -40.97
N SER A 120 2.46 -59.02 -40.29
CA SER A 120 2.71 -58.94 -38.84
C SER A 120 3.54 -57.71 -38.47
N ARG A 121 4.60 -57.39 -39.22
CA ARG A 121 5.39 -56.17 -39.01
C ARG A 121 4.55 -54.89 -39.18
N SER A 122 3.72 -54.83 -40.22
CA SER A 122 2.82 -53.70 -40.47
C SER A 122 1.81 -53.51 -39.34
N VAL A 123 1.16 -54.59 -38.91
CA VAL A 123 0.19 -54.58 -37.81
C VAL A 123 0.85 -54.12 -36.51
N TRP A 124 2.05 -54.63 -36.20
CA TRP A 124 2.82 -54.20 -35.03
C TRP A 124 3.13 -52.70 -35.09
N LYS A 125 3.62 -52.19 -36.24
CA LYS A 125 3.92 -50.77 -36.40
C LYS A 125 2.68 -49.89 -36.24
N GLN A 126 1.58 -50.25 -36.91
CA GLN A 126 0.32 -49.50 -36.83
C GLN A 126 -0.27 -49.52 -35.41
N ALA A 127 -0.27 -50.68 -34.74
CA ALA A 127 -0.76 -50.80 -33.36
C ALA A 127 0.05 -49.92 -32.40
N ASN A 128 1.38 -49.89 -32.53
CA ASN A 128 2.23 -49.01 -31.71
C ASN A 128 1.95 -47.52 -31.97
N VAL A 129 1.81 -47.12 -33.23
CA VAL A 129 1.47 -45.74 -33.59
C VAL A 129 0.09 -45.36 -33.03
N ALA A 130 -0.92 -46.22 -33.18
CA ALA A 130 -2.25 -45.98 -32.64
C ALA A 130 -2.25 -45.88 -31.11
N SER A 131 -1.49 -46.74 -30.42
CA SER A 131 -1.35 -46.71 -28.96
C SER A 131 -0.69 -45.41 -28.48
N ASP A 132 0.41 -45.01 -29.10
CA ASP A 132 1.14 -43.78 -28.78
C ASP A 132 0.29 -42.52 -29.03
N LEU A 133 -0.42 -42.48 -30.16
CA LEU A 133 -1.35 -41.38 -30.47
C LEU A 133 -2.50 -41.31 -29.47
N TRP A 134 -3.07 -42.45 -29.06
CA TRP A 134 -4.16 -42.49 -28.07
C TRP A 134 -3.70 -41.99 -26.69
N GLU A 135 -2.54 -42.44 -26.21
CA GLU A 135 -1.96 -41.98 -24.96
C GLU A 135 -1.65 -40.48 -24.99
N LYS A 136 -1.05 -39.98 -26.08
CA LYS A 136 -0.76 -38.55 -26.25
C LYS A 136 -2.02 -37.70 -26.30
N LEU A 137 -3.02 -38.09 -27.10
CA LEU A 137 -4.26 -37.34 -27.23
C LEU A 137 -5.00 -37.27 -25.90
N THR A 138 -5.12 -38.40 -25.18
CA THR A 138 -5.80 -38.44 -23.88
C THR A 138 -5.06 -37.62 -22.82
N ALA A 139 -3.72 -37.68 -22.77
CA ALA A 139 -2.91 -36.84 -21.90
C ALA A 139 -3.10 -35.34 -22.21
N ARG A 140 -3.02 -34.96 -23.50
CA ARG A 140 -3.25 -33.58 -23.94
C ARG A 140 -4.65 -33.07 -23.60
N CYS A 141 -5.67 -33.91 -23.69
CA CYS A 141 -7.04 -33.54 -23.30
C CYS A 141 -7.12 -33.17 -21.81
N VAL A 142 -6.50 -33.97 -20.95
CA VAL A 142 -6.46 -33.75 -19.50
C VAL A 142 -5.64 -32.52 -19.16
N ASP A 143 -4.47 -32.36 -19.76
CA ASP A 143 -3.59 -31.21 -19.54
C ASP A 143 -4.26 -29.90 -19.96
N ARG A 144 -4.92 -29.90 -21.12
CA ARG A 144 -5.69 -28.75 -21.60
C ARG A 144 -6.86 -28.42 -20.67
N HIS A 145 -7.61 -29.42 -20.21
CA HIS A 145 -8.69 -29.21 -19.24
C HIS A 145 -8.16 -28.59 -17.95
N ARG A 146 -7.08 -29.14 -17.38
CA ARG A 146 -6.43 -28.59 -16.18
C ARG A 146 -5.87 -27.19 -16.39
N HIS A 147 -5.39 -26.88 -17.60
CA HIS A 147 -4.95 -25.53 -17.94
C HIS A 147 -6.13 -24.55 -17.95
N MET A 148 -7.25 -24.90 -18.59
CA MET A 148 -8.45 -24.06 -18.59
C MET A 148 -9.02 -23.82 -17.19
N GLU A 149 -9.08 -24.83 -16.32
CA GLU A 149 -9.54 -24.64 -14.93
C GLU A 149 -8.65 -23.66 -14.15
N ARG A 150 -7.31 -23.81 -14.26
CA ARG A 150 -6.38 -22.87 -13.61
C ARG A 150 -6.49 -21.46 -14.18
N THR A 151 -6.62 -21.33 -15.50
CA THR A 151 -6.80 -20.03 -16.15
C THR A 151 -8.10 -19.37 -15.70
N LEU A 152 -9.20 -20.12 -15.64
CA LEU A 152 -10.49 -19.61 -15.18
C LEU A 152 -10.41 -19.12 -13.72
N GLU A 153 -9.82 -19.93 -12.83
CA GLU A 153 -9.61 -19.55 -11.44
C GLU A 153 -8.79 -18.26 -11.33
N ARG A 154 -7.70 -18.14 -12.09
CA ARG A 154 -6.85 -16.94 -12.11
C ARG A 154 -7.59 -15.72 -12.67
N LEU A 155 -8.36 -15.86 -13.73
CA LEU A 155 -9.15 -14.76 -14.29
C LEU A 155 -10.22 -14.27 -13.31
N LEU A 156 -10.88 -15.19 -12.59
CA LEU A 156 -11.85 -14.84 -11.54
C LEU A 156 -11.17 -14.10 -10.37
N GLN A 157 -10.00 -14.56 -9.94
CA GLN A 157 -9.20 -13.88 -8.91
C GLN A 157 -8.78 -12.47 -9.37
N THR A 158 -8.33 -12.33 -10.62
CA THR A 158 -7.98 -11.02 -11.19
C THR A 158 -9.20 -10.09 -11.23
N GLN A 159 -10.36 -10.57 -11.65
CA GLN A 159 -11.60 -9.76 -11.67
C GLN A 159 -12.02 -9.32 -10.27
N ALA A 160 -12.08 -10.24 -9.31
CA ALA A 160 -12.42 -9.92 -7.93
C ALA A 160 -11.43 -8.91 -7.32
N ALA A 161 -10.13 -9.12 -7.50
CA ALA A 161 -9.11 -8.20 -7.01
C ALA A 161 -9.20 -6.81 -7.68
N MET A 162 -9.50 -6.75 -8.98
CA MET A 162 -9.75 -5.47 -9.68
C MET A 162 -10.97 -4.73 -9.13
N GLU A 163 -12.06 -5.43 -8.82
CA GLU A 163 -13.26 -4.84 -8.22
C GLU A 163 -13.00 -4.31 -6.81
N GLU A 164 -12.36 -5.13 -5.95
CA GLU A 164 -11.96 -4.73 -4.60
C GLU A 164 -11.06 -3.49 -4.62
N LEU A 165 -10.08 -3.48 -5.52
CA LEU A 165 -9.16 -2.35 -5.66
C LEU A 165 -9.85 -1.10 -6.23
N ALA A 166 -10.82 -1.27 -7.14
CA ALA A 166 -11.59 -0.15 -7.67
C ALA A 166 -12.37 0.58 -6.57
N VAL A 167 -12.99 -0.19 -5.67
CA VAL A 167 -13.72 0.32 -4.49
C VAL A 167 -12.75 0.98 -3.52
N ALA A 168 -11.61 0.35 -3.21
CA ALA A 168 -10.62 0.93 -2.31
C ALA A 168 -10.05 2.25 -2.84
N LEU A 169 -9.78 2.33 -4.15
CA LEU A 169 -9.36 3.58 -4.79
C LEU A 169 -10.44 4.65 -4.77
N GLU A 170 -11.71 4.28 -4.98
CA GLU A 170 -12.83 5.24 -4.90
C GLU A 170 -12.99 5.80 -3.49
N GLN A 171 -12.88 4.97 -2.46
CA GLN A 171 -12.90 5.41 -1.06
C GLN A 171 -11.72 6.35 -0.76
N ALA A 172 -10.52 5.98 -1.20
CA ALA A 172 -9.33 6.78 -0.96
C ALA A 172 -9.35 8.12 -1.70
N GLU A 173 -9.86 8.14 -2.93
CA GLU A 173 -10.14 9.38 -3.67
C GLU A 173 -11.19 10.24 -2.95
N GLY A 174 -12.23 9.61 -2.40
CA GLY A 174 -13.26 10.30 -1.59
C GLY A 174 -12.71 10.96 -0.33
N VAL A 175 -11.85 10.28 0.43
CA VAL A 175 -11.17 10.86 1.61
C VAL A 175 -10.35 12.08 1.22
N ARG A 176 -9.59 11.98 0.13
CA ARG A 176 -8.77 13.09 -0.38
C ARG A 176 -9.64 14.25 -0.84
N ASP A 177 -10.72 13.98 -1.56
CA ASP A 177 -11.60 15.01 -2.11
C ASP A 177 -12.41 15.74 -1.01
N ALA A 178 -12.57 15.11 0.16
CA ALA A 178 -13.19 15.70 1.35
C ALA A 178 -12.24 16.59 2.18
N TRP A 179 -10.96 16.67 1.83
CA TRP A 179 -10.01 17.50 2.57
C TRP A 179 -10.32 19.00 2.44
N GLU A 180 -10.35 19.68 3.60
CA GLU A 180 -10.50 21.14 3.71
C GLU A 180 -9.14 21.84 3.84
N PRO A 181 -9.01 23.10 3.34
CA PRO A 181 -7.73 23.78 3.29
C PRO A 181 -7.23 23.94 4.71
N VAL A 182 -5.92 23.75 4.95
CA VAL A 182 -5.39 23.77 6.32
C VAL A 182 -5.70 25.09 7.04
N GLY A 183 -5.75 26.20 6.30
CA GLY A 183 -6.11 27.51 6.85
C GLY A 183 -7.60 27.67 7.24
N ASP A 184 -8.47 26.77 6.78
CA ASP A 184 -9.91 26.79 7.12
C ASP A 184 -10.23 25.87 8.32
N LEU A 185 -9.24 25.09 8.80
CA LEU A 185 -9.41 24.16 9.92
C LEU A 185 -9.34 24.88 11.27
N PHE A 186 -10.10 24.39 12.25
CA PHE A 186 -9.97 24.85 13.63
C PHE A 186 -8.66 24.35 14.24
N ILE A 187 -7.97 25.24 14.96
CA ILE A 187 -6.69 24.95 15.62
C ILE A 187 -6.78 23.72 16.52
N ASP A 188 -7.85 23.62 17.32
CA ASP A 188 -8.08 22.52 18.26
C ASP A 188 -8.27 21.15 17.57
N SER A 189 -8.69 21.16 16.30
CA SER A 189 -8.91 19.95 15.49
C SER A 189 -7.70 19.51 14.68
N LEU A 190 -6.62 20.32 14.63
CA LEU A 190 -5.45 20.04 13.81
C LEU A 190 -4.79 18.69 14.15
N GLN A 191 -4.76 18.31 15.44
CA GLN A 191 -4.20 17.03 15.87
C GLN A 191 -5.03 15.85 15.35
N ASP A 192 -6.36 15.93 15.38
CA ASP A 192 -7.25 14.91 14.84
C ASP A 192 -7.05 14.74 13.33
N HIS A 193 -6.91 15.85 12.59
CA HIS A 193 -6.61 15.83 11.16
C HIS A 193 -5.23 15.23 10.86
N ILE A 194 -4.22 15.50 11.70
CA ILE A 194 -2.88 14.88 11.57
C ILE A 194 -2.99 13.36 11.71
N ASP A 195 -3.68 12.89 12.76
CA ASP A 195 -3.76 11.46 13.05
C ASP A 195 -4.64 10.73 12.03
N ALA A 196 -5.74 11.34 11.58
CA ALA A 196 -6.53 10.83 10.46
C ALA A 196 -5.71 10.74 9.16
N THR A 197 -4.86 11.73 8.86
CA THR A 197 -4.01 11.71 7.66
C THR A 197 -2.92 10.64 7.75
N LYS A 198 -2.37 10.37 8.94
CA LYS A 198 -1.43 9.25 9.17
C LYS A 198 -2.12 7.90 8.98
N LEU A 199 -3.31 7.73 9.57
CA LEU A 199 -4.09 6.50 9.41
C LEU A 199 -4.42 6.25 7.93
N PHE A 200 -4.87 7.28 7.22
CA PHE A 200 -5.12 7.20 5.78
C PHE A 200 -3.87 6.77 4.99
N LYS A 201 -2.69 7.31 5.35
CA LYS A 201 -1.42 6.88 4.74
C LYS A 201 -1.12 5.40 5.00
N GLU A 202 -1.44 4.88 6.18
CA GLU A 202 -1.30 3.45 6.50
C GLU A 202 -2.30 2.61 5.69
N GLU A 203 -3.55 3.03 5.55
CA GLU A 203 -4.58 2.34 4.75
C GLU A 203 -4.16 2.21 3.28
N LEU A 204 -3.50 3.22 2.72
CA LEU A 204 -2.98 3.16 1.34
C LEU A 204 -1.90 2.09 1.12
N THR A 205 -1.28 1.56 2.18
CA THR A 205 -0.38 0.42 2.04
C THR A 205 -1.12 -0.82 1.54
N GLN A 206 -2.38 -1.02 1.95
CA GLN A 206 -3.23 -2.12 1.46
C GLN A 206 -3.55 -1.94 -0.02
N VAL A 207 -3.85 -0.71 -0.46
CA VAL A 207 -4.09 -0.39 -1.88
C VAL A 207 -2.83 -0.66 -2.72
N LYS A 208 -1.65 -0.35 -2.19
CA LYS A 208 -0.36 -0.65 -2.83
C LYS A 208 -0.12 -2.16 -2.98
N GLU A 209 -0.42 -2.92 -1.93
CA GLU A 209 -0.30 -4.38 -1.94
C GLU A 209 -1.30 -5.01 -2.91
N GLY A 210 -2.55 -4.53 -2.94
CA GLY A 210 -3.56 -4.93 -3.91
C GLY A 210 -3.11 -4.66 -5.35
N MET A 211 -2.51 -3.49 -5.62
CA MET A 211 -1.94 -3.16 -6.93
C MET A 211 -0.83 -4.12 -7.36
N LYS A 212 0.06 -4.46 -6.44
CA LYS A 212 1.10 -5.45 -6.70
C LYS A 212 0.49 -6.82 -7.00
N HIS A 213 -0.48 -7.24 -6.19
CA HIS A 213 -1.15 -8.53 -6.34
C HIS A 213 -1.81 -8.70 -7.71
N ILE A 214 -2.54 -7.68 -8.20
CA ILE A 214 -3.18 -7.76 -9.53
C ILE A 214 -2.15 -7.80 -10.66
N ASN A 215 -1.07 -7.02 -10.55
CA ASN A 215 0.01 -7.07 -11.54
C ASN A 215 0.71 -8.44 -11.56
N ASP A 216 0.91 -9.05 -10.39
CA ASP A 216 1.46 -10.41 -10.27
C ASP A 216 0.51 -11.43 -10.91
N LEU A 217 -0.81 -11.34 -10.67
CA LEU A 217 -1.82 -12.19 -11.33
C LEU A 217 -1.84 -12.03 -12.86
N ALA A 218 -1.78 -10.79 -13.35
CA ALA A 218 -1.71 -10.49 -14.78
C ALA A 218 -0.42 -11.05 -15.41
N HIS A 219 0.69 -10.99 -14.68
CA HIS A 219 1.96 -11.56 -15.11
C HIS A 219 1.94 -13.09 -15.14
N GLU A 220 1.36 -13.74 -14.13
CA GLU A 220 1.17 -15.21 -14.11
C GLU A 220 0.34 -15.71 -15.29
N LEU A 221 -0.71 -14.96 -15.66
CA LEU A 221 -1.52 -15.24 -16.86
C LEU A 221 -0.67 -15.11 -18.14
N ALA A 222 0.11 -14.04 -18.26
CA ALA A 222 0.98 -13.83 -19.42
C ALA A 222 2.07 -14.92 -19.57
N ILE A 223 2.68 -15.38 -18.47
CA ILE A 223 3.62 -16.51 -18.48
C ILE A 223 2.94 -17.80 -18.98
N SER A 224 1.64 -17.94 -18.71
CA SER A 224 0.83 -19.07 -19.15
C SER A 224 0.27 -18.91 -20.57
N ASP A 225 0.77 -17.94 -21.35
CA ASP A 225 0.32 -17.58 -22.69
C ASP A 225 -1.17 -17.16 -22.77
N VAL A 226 -1.71 -16.64 -21.66
CA VAL A 226 -3.05 -16.08 -21.57
C VAL A 226 -2.94 -14.57 -21.46
N HIS A 227 -3.28 -13.88 -22.54
CA HIS A 227 -3.32 -12.43 -22.57
C HIS A 227 -4.69 -11.95 -22.11
N LEU A 228 -4.74 -10.98 -21.18
CA LEU A 228 -5.99 -10.38 -20.74
C LEU A 228 -6.78 -9.83 -21.94
N SER A 229 -8.11 -9.91 -21.86
CA SER A 229 -8.99 -9.27 -22.85
C SER A 229 -8.76 -7.76 -22.88
N MET A 230 -9.14 -7.11 -23.99
CA MET A 230 -9.00 -5.66 -24.13
C MET A 230 -9.69 -4.88 -23.00
N ASP A 231 -10.84 -5.36 -22.52
CA ASP A 231 -11.60 -4.70 -21.46
C ASP A 231 -10.95 -4.88 -20.09
N ASN A 232 -10.46 -6.09 -19.77
CA ASN A 232 -9.71 -6.36 -18.54
C ASN A 232 -8.39 -5.57 -18.53
N GLY A 233 -7.67 -5.53 -19.66
CA GLY A 233 -6.43 -4.77 -19.81
C GLY A 233 -6.65 -3.27 -19.60
N ARG A 234 -7.66 -2.69 -20.23
CA ARG A 234 -8.04 -1.27 -20.03
C ARG A 234 -8.43 -0.97 -18.59
N SER A 235 -9.18 -1.87 -17.95
CA SER A 235 -9.60 -1.70 -16.56
C SER A 235 -8.39 -1.68 -15.63
N LEU A 236 -7.43 -2.60 -15.84
CA LEU A 236 -6.18 -2.64 -15.09
C LEU A 236 -5.33 -1.37 -15.31
N GLU A 237 -5.19 -0.92 -16.56
CA GLU A 237 -4.50 0.33 -16.90
C GLU A 237 -5.14 1.56 -16.26
N HIS A 238 -6.48 1.59 -16.22
CA HIS A 238 -7.25 2.65 -15.59
C HIS A 238 -7.01 2.67 -14.07
N LEU A 239 -7.06 1.52 -13.40
CA LEU A 239 -6.73 1.41 -11.98
C LEU A 239 -5.29 1.88 -11.72
N ASN A 240 -4.32 1.45 -12.55
CA ASN A 240 -2.92 1.83 -12.39
C ASN A 240 -2.71 3.34 -12.57
N SER A 241 -3.46 3.95 -13.49
CA SER A 241 -3.48 5.40 -13.69
C SER A 241 -4.06 6.13 -12.48
N ARG A 242 -5.21 5.68 -11.94
CA ARG A 242 -5.82 6.24 -10.72
C ARG A 242 -4.90 6.15 -9.52
N TRP A 243 -4.29 4.99 -9.30
CA TRP A 243 -3.31 4.78 -8.24
C TRP A 243 -2.10 5.71 -8.35
N LYS A 244 -1.56 5.91 -9.56
CA LYS A 244 -0.48 6.88 -9.81
C LYS A 244 -0.92 8.32 -9.57
N LEU A 245 -2.16 8.67 -9.89
CA LEU A 245 -2.71 9.99 -9.58
C LEU A 245 -2.87 10.19 -8.07
N LEU A 246 -3.16 9.12 -7.32
CA LEU A 246 -3.26 9.18 -5.87
C LEU A 246 -1.89 9.31 -5.21
N LEU A 247 -0.86 8.62 -5.74
CA LEU A 247 0.50 8.62 -5.19
C LEU A 247 1.44 9.73 -5.69
N SER A 248 1.35 10.16 -6.95
CA SER A 248 2.48 10.85 -7.59
C SER A 248 2.49 12.36 -7.41
N GLU A 249 3.66 12.83 -6.99
CA GLU A 249 4.10 14.16 -6.57
C GLU A 249 4.14 15.24 -7.68
N THR A 250 3.69 14.97 -8.92
CA THR A 250 3.97 15.87 -10.06
C THR A 250 2.76 16.29 -10.90
N TYR A 251 1.68 15.50 -10.95
CA TYR A 251 0.54 15.84 -11.82
C TYR A 251 -0.38 16.93 -11.22
N TRP A 252 -0.44 17.03 -9.89
CA TRP A 252 -1.39 17.91 -9.20
C TRP A 252 -0.95 19.37 -9.08
N ILE A 253 0.35 19.65 -9.27
CA ILE A 253 0.87 21.03 -9.34
C ILE A 253 0.23 21.78 -10.53
N VAL A 254 -0.16 21.08 -11.59
CA VAL A 254 -0.54 21.71 -12.86
C VAL A 254 -2.06 21.86 -13.06
N LEU A 255 -2.90 21.01 -12.43
CA LEU A 255 -4.33 20.95 -12.79
C LEU A 255 -5.34 21.41 -11.74
N ARG A 256 -4.99 21.55 -10.45
CA ARG A 256 -5.96 22.08 -9.46
C ARG A 256 -5.43 22.97 -8.37
N GLY A 257 -4.12 23.23 -8.23
CA GLY A 257 -3.58 24.29 -7.36
C GLY A 257 -4.06 24.29 -5.90
N LYS A 258 -4.69 23.21 -5.41
CA LYS A 258 -5.40 23.23 -4.12
C LYS A 258 -4.92 22.18 -3.13
N TRP A 259 -4.18 21.13 -3.55
CA TRP A 259 -3.70 20.09 -2.63
C TRP A 259 -2.36 19.53 -3.07
N GLY A 260 -1.42 19.49 -2.14
CA GLY A 260 -0.16 18.75 -2.26
C GLY A 260 -0.35 17.25 -2.06
N SER A 261 0.74 16.47 -2.16
CA SER A 261 0.74 15.04 -1.80
C SER A 261 0.27 14.81 -0.35
N ILE A 262 -0.01 13.57 0.02
CA ILE A 262 -0.38 13.20 1.41
C ILE A 262 0.71 13.65 2.39
N GLU A 263 1.98 13.53 2.00
CA GLU A 263 3.13 14.04 2.73
C GLU A 263 3.10 15.56 2.87
N GLU A 264 2.72 16.29 1.82
CA GLU A 264 2.62 17.73 1.85
C GLU A 264 1.45 18.21 2.72
N ARG A 265 0.28 17.56 2.66
CA ARG A 265 -0.83 17.84 3.58
C ARG A 265 -0.43 17.56 5.03
N LEU A 266 0.19 16.41 5.29
CA LEU A 266 0.66 16.07 6.63
C LEU A 266 1.66 17.11 7.14
N LYS A 267 2.58 17.56 6.28
CA LYS A 267 3.53 18.62 6.62
C LYS A 267 2.82 19.94 6.91
N GLN A 268 1.87 20.37 6.07
CA GLN A 268 1.11 21.61 6.28
C GLN A 268 0.31 21.56 7.60
N LEU A 269 -0.32 20.44 7.90
CA LEU A 269 -1.03 20.24 9.16
C LEU A 269 -0.07 20.27 10.36
N GLN A 270 1.09 19.61 10.26
CA GLN A 270 2.11 19.62 11.31
C GLN A 270 2.71 21.01 11.52
N ASP A 271 2.96 21.75 10.45
CA ASP A 271 3.45 23.12 10.49
C ASP A 271 2.39 24.03 11.13
N ALA A 272 1.12 23.93 10.72
CA ALA A 272 0.02 24.68 11.34
C ALA A 272 -0.18 24.32 12.82
N HIS A 273 -0.09 23.03 13.18
CA HIS A 273 -0.23 22.60 14.58
C HIS A 273 0.95 23.08 15.43
N ARG A 274 2.16 23.12 14.89
CA ARG A 274 3.34 23.69 15.58
C ARG A 274 3.20 25.20 15.75
N ASP A 275 2.74 25.89 14.71
CA ASP A 275 2.75 27.34 14.66
C ASP A 275 1.50 27.97 15.31
N PHE A 276 0.39 27.25 15.43
CA PHE A 276 -0.87 27.79 15.98
C PHE A 276 -1.48 26.93 17.08
N GLY A 277 -1.04 25.69 17.26
CA GLY A 277 -1.60 24.77 18.26
C GLY A 277 -1.37 25.24 19.70
N PRO A 278 -1.94 24.53 20.69
CA PRO A 278 -1.86 24.90 22.10
C PRO A 278 -0.44 25.16 22.59
N GLY A 279 0.56 24.45 22.03
CA GLY A 279 1.98 24.65 22.37
C GLY A 279 2.67 25.86 21.73
N SER A 280 1.95 26.69 20.97
CA SER A 280 2.55 27.77 20.18
C SER A 280 2.70 29.09 20.96
N GLN A 281 3.80 29.80 20.69
CA GLN A 281 3.99 31.18 21.15
C GLN A 281 3.47 32.24 20.15
N HIS A 282 2.85 31.82 19.04
CA HIS A 282 2.42 32.71 17.95
C HIS A 282 1.41 33.76 18.41
N PHE A 283 0.61 33.49 19.44
CA PHE A 283 -0.26 34.48 20.08
C PHE A 283 0.49 35.78 20.46
N LEU A 284 1.75 35.65 20.87
CA LEU A 284 2.61 36.78 21.26
C LEU A 284 3.27 37.50 20.07
N SER A 285 3.04 37.09 18.82
CA SER A 285 3.55 37.82 17.65
C SER A 285 3.00 39.25 17.55
N SER A 286 1.82 39.48 18.12
CA SER A 286 1.14 40.79 18.14
C SER A 286 1.62 41.74 19.24
N SER A 287 2.52 41.31 20.14
CA SER A 287 3.07 42.14 21.22
C SER A 287 3.99 43.25 20.70
N VAL A 288 4.60 43.04 19.53
CA VAL A 288 5.59 43.95 18.94
C VAL A 288 5.09 44.59 17.66
N GLN A 289 5.52 45.82 17.41
CA GLN A 289 5.20 46.56 16.20
C GLN A 289 6.44 46.76 15.32
N ILE A 290 6.20 46.99 14.03
CA ILE A 290 7.23 47.33 13.04
C ILE A 290 8.09 48.48 13.59
N PRO A 291 9.43 48.38 13.58
CA PRO A 291 10.26 47.45 12.79
C PRO A 291 10.66 46.14 13.50
N TRP A 292 10.10 45.85 14.68
CA TRP A 292 10.47 44.67 15.47
C TRP A 292 9.58 43.47 15.17
N GLU A 293 10.21 42.30 15.05
CA GLU A 293 9.53 41.01 14.89
C GLU A 293 9.98 40.05 16.00
N ARG A 294 9.02 39.28 16.53
CA ARG A 294 9.27 38.22 17.51
C ARG A 294 9.72 36.94 16.78
N ALA A 295 10.81 36.34 17.25
CA ALA A 295 11.32 35.06 16.78
C ALA A 295 11.57 34.12 17.96
N ILE A 296 11.70 32.82 17.68
CA ILE A 296 12.02 31.80 18.68
C ILE A 296 13.43 31.27 18.39
N SER A 297 14.32 31.29 19.38
CA SER A 297 15.66 30.74 19.26
C SER A 297 15.66 29.21 19.18
N PRO A 298 16.75 28.56 18.73
CA PRO A 298 16.89 27.09 18.76
C PRO A 298 16.73 26.47 20.16
N LYS A 299 16.88 27.27 21.23
CA LYS A 299 16.66 26.88 22.63
C LYS A 299 15.24 27.22 23.14
N GLN A 300 14.29 27.46 22.24
CA GLN A 300 12.89 27.78 22.55
C GLN A 300 12.66 29.07 23.37
N SER A 301 13.72 29.89 23.55
CA SER A 301 13.64 31.21 24.18
C SER A 301 13.31 32.30 23.15
N THR A 302 12.54 33.30 23.56
CA THR A 302 12.15 34.46 22.73
C THR A 302 13.35 35.31 22.32
N LEU A 303 13.42 35.68 21.05
CA LEU A 303 14.37 36.64 20.47
C LEU A 303 13.61 37.72 19.71
N LEU A 304 14.09 38.96 19.75
CA LEU A 304 13.54 40.06 18.98
C LEU A 304 14.50 40.45 17.87
N HIS A 305 13.99 40.57 16.66
CA HIS A 305 14.79 40.87 15.47
C HIS A 305 14.26 42.11 14.77
N GLN A 306 15.17 42.98 14.35
CA GLN A 306 14.84 44.13 13.53
C GLN A 306 15.42 43.93 12.11
N PRO A 307 14.58 43.58 11.11
CA PRO A 307 15.05 43.26 9.75
C PRO A 307 15.80 44.40 9.05
N SER A 308 15.44 45.65 9.32
CA SER A 308 16.06 46.83 8.73
C SER A 308 17.46 47.14 9.28
N GLY A 309 17.79 46.66 10.48
CA GLY A 309 19.03 46.95 11.20
C GLY A 309 19.99 45.76 11.34
N GLN A 310 19.54 44.54 11.00
CA GLN A 310 20.24 43.28 11.31
C GLN A 310 20.64 43.15 12.79
N THR A 311 19.86 43.76 13.68
CA THR A 311 20.08 43.71 15.12
C THR A 311 19.13 42.70 15.76
N THR A 312 19.68 41.84 16.61
CA THR A 312 18.90 40.96 17.48
C THR A 312 19.08 41.40 18.92
N CYS A 313 17.99 41.42 19.69
CA CYS A 313 18.02 41.70 21.12
C CYS A 313 17.14 40.73 21.90
N TRP A 314 17.44 40.60 23.18
CA TRP A 314 16.67 39.78 24.10
C TRP A 314 15.61 40.56 24.86
N ASP A 315 15.74 41.89 24.93
CA ASP A 315 14.85 42.75 25.70
C ASP A 315 13.72 43.29 24.84
N HIS A 316 12.51 43.28 25.41
CA HIS A 316 11.33 43.80 24.74
C HIS A 316 11.43 45.32 24.52
N PRO A 317 11.16 45.88 23.32
CA PRO A 317 11.38 47.31 23.05
C PRO A 317 10.55 48.20 23.98
N LYS A 318 9.33 47.75 24.30
CA LYS A 318 8.46 48.46 25.25
C LYS A 318 9.03 48.49 26.67
N MET A 319 9.69 47.42 27.11
CA MET A 319 10.38 47.40 28.41
C MET A 319 11.55 48.39 28.39
N THR A 320 12.33 48.43 27.31
CA THR A 320 13.43 49.40 27.15
C THR A 320 12.92 50.84 27.19
N GLU A 321 11.82 51.15 26.50
CA GLU A 321 11.16 52.46 26.56
C GLU A 321 10.75 52.83 27.99
N LEU A 322 10.13 51.91 28.71
CA LEU A 322 9.68 52.13 30.10
C LEU A 322 10.87 52.35 31.04
N TYR A 323 11.91 51.53 30.94
CA TYR A 323 13.13 51.71 31.74
C TYR A 323 13.82 53.05 31.44
N GLN A 324 13.86 53.47 30.18
CA GLN A 324 14.43 54.77 29.80
C GLN A 324 13.59 55.92 30.35
N ALA A 325 12.26 55.86 30.20
CA ALA A 325 11.36 56.88 30.74
C ALA A 325 11.48 56.99 32.27
N LEU A 326 11.66 55.85 32.94
CA LEU A 326 11.84 55.78 34.38
C LEU A 326 13.21 56.31 34.83
N ALA A 327 14.26 56.04 34.06
CA ALA A 327 15.58 56.64 34.25
C ALA A 327 15.54 58.17 34.05
N ASP A 328 14.80 58.66 33.06
CA ASP A 328 14.61 60.09 32.80
C ASP A 328 13.81 60.77 33.94
N LEU A 329 12.79 60.10 34.48
CA LEU A 329 12.03 60.55 35.66
C LEU A 329 12.89 60.57 36.93
N ASN A 330 13.79 59.60 37.10
CA ASN A 330 14.77 59.59 38.18
C ASN A 330 15.82 60.71 38.02
N ASN A 331 16.24 61.01 36.79
CA ASN A 331 17.17 62.10 36.49
C ASN A 331 16.55 63.49 36.73
N ILE A 332 15.22 63.63 36.63
CA ILE A 332 14.50 64.88 36.94
C ILE A 332 14.30 65.07 38.46
N LYS A 333 14.44 64.02 39.28
CA LYS A 333 14.15 64.06 40.72
C LYS A 333 15.33 63.87 41.70
N PHE A 334 16.54 63.52 41.25
CA PHE A 334 17.66 63.30 42.18
C PHE A 334 18.97 63.99 41.77
N SER A 335 19.04 65.30 42.03
CA SER A 335 20.29 65.97 42.39
C SER A 335 20.59 65.80 43.89
N SER A 336 20.64 64.57 44.43
CA SER A 336 21.32 64.23 45.70
C SER A 336 21.07 62.78 46.18
N VAL A 337 22.16 62.00 46.21
CA VAL A 337 22.51 60.83 47.06
C VAL A 337 21.91 59.45 46.70
N PRO A 338 22.71 58.35 46.72
CA PRO A 338 22.44 57.10 46.00
C PRO A 338 21.94 55.95 46.90
N ASP A 339 21.64 54.83 46.21
CA ASP A 339 21.40 53.46 46.67
C ASP A 339 20.01 53.14 47.27
N GLY A 340 19.27 52.29 46.55
CA GLY A 340 18.19 51.47 47.14
C GLY A 340 16.89 51.30 46.34
N HIS A 341 16.70 51.95 45.18
CA HIS A 341 15.37 52.03 44.54
C HIS A 341 15.25 51.41 43.13
N GLU A 342 16.25 50.72 42.60
CA GLU A 342 16.20 50.14 41.25
C GLU A 342 15.25 48.93 41.11
N ALA A 343 14.85 48.28 42.21
CA ALA A 343 13.95 47.11 42.17
C ALA A 343 12.45 47.45 42.25
N ALA A 344 12.07 48.65 42.70
CA ALA A 344 10.67 49.01 42.94
C ALA A 344 9.97 49.63 41.72
N ALA A 345 10.73 50.16 40.77
CA ALA A 345 10.20 51.03 39.74
C ALA A 345 9.86 50.29 38.42
N GLY A 346 10.42 49.10 38.22
CA GLY A 346 9.95 48.17 37.17
C GLY A 346 8.53 47.62 37.42
N ALA A 347 8.02 47.76 38.65
CA ALA A 347 6.67 47.33 39.03
C ALA A 347 5.59 48.41 38.80
N GLU A 348 5.95 49.68 38.55
CA GLU A 348 4.95 50.76 38.30
C GLU A 348 4.59 50.93 36.81
N GLY A 349 5.39 50.36 35.90
CA GLY A 349 5.09 50.34 34.45
C GLY A 349 4.24 49.14 34.00
N SER A 350 4.01 48.20 34.90
CA SER A 350 2.97 47.17 34.80
C SER A 350 1.94 47.61 35.82
N GLU A 351 0.78 48.10 35.43
CA GLU A 351 -0.23 48.69 36.35
C GLU A 351 -0.87 47.61 37.26
N ILE A 352 -0.08 46.95 38.10
CA ILE A 352 -0.50 45.93 39.07
C ILE A 352 0.17 46.28 40.39
N GLY A 353 -0.63 46.70 41.37
CA GLY A 353 -0.16 46.82 42.75
C GLY A 353 0.16 45.42 43.32
N PRO A 354 1.23 45.27 44.11
CA PRO A 354 1.66 43.97 44.67
C PRO A 354 0.64 43.31 45.62
N ALA A 355 -0.46 43.99 45.97
CA ALA A 355 -1.51 43.48 46.84
C ALA A 355 -2.63 42.74 46.10
N ASP A 356 -2.89 43.04 44.82
CA ASP A 356 -4.01 42.46 44.05
C ASP A 356 -3.62 41.15 43.33
N ALA A 357 -2.32 40.94 43.06
CA ALA A 357 -1.79 39.72 42.42
C ALA A 357 -1.78 38.48 43.35
N GLY A 358 -1.81 38.69 44.67
CA GLY A 358 -1.61 37.62 45.67
C GLY A 358 -2.79 36.67 45.87
N GLU A 359 -4.04 37.15 45.79
CA GLU A 359 -5.24 36.31 45.94
C GLU A 359 -5.63 35.60 44.63
N CYS A 360 -5.52 36.29 43.50
CA CYS A 360 -5.90 35.75 42.18
C CYS A 360 -4.88 34.69 41.67
N GLY A 361 -3.59 34.88 41.98
CA GLY A 361 -2.53 33.94 41.60
C GLY A 361 -2.68 32.57 42.26
N GLY A 362 -2.91 32.52 43.57
CA GLY A 362 -2.93 31.27 44.34
C GLY A 362 -3.97 30.25 43.88
N THR A 363 -5.14 30.69 43.39
CA THR A 363 -6.17 29.80 42.84
C THR A 363 -5.82 29.28 41.45
N LEU A 364 -5.28 30.13 40.57
CA LEU A 364 -4.87 29.73 39.22
C LEU A 364 -3.70 28.73 39.26
N PHE A 365 -2.70 28.98 40.12
CA PHE A 365 -1.57 28.06 40.31
C PHE A 365 -1.99 26.67 40.79
N ARG A 366 -3.11 26.58 41.52
CA ARG A 366 -3.67 25.30 41.97
C ARG A 366 -4.44 24.59 40.85
N GLU A 367 -5.11 25.34 39.98
CA GLU A 367 -5.87 24.81 38.84
C GLU A 367 -4.97 24.37 37.68
N GLN A 368 -3.81 25.01 37.50
CA GLN A 368 -2.80 24.65 36.49
C GLN A 368 -1.75 23.64 37.00
N ASP A 369 -1.99 23.00 38.15
CA ASP A 369 -1.11 22.00 38.77
C ASP A 369 0.33 22.47 39.13
N LEU A 370 0.51 23.79 39.29
CA LEU A 370 1.79 24.44 39.62
C LEU A 370 2.06 24.45 41.13
N GLN A 371 1.78 23.35 41.83
CA GLN A 371 1.96 23.26 43.29
C GLN A 371 3.40 22.89 43.70
N HIS A 372 4.10 22.15 42.83
CA HIS A 372 5.43 21.61 43.12
C HIS A 372 6.53 22.59 42.71
N GLY A 373 7.07 23.34 43.68
CA GLY A 373 8.09 24.39 43.42
C GLY A 373 9.37 23.93 42.73
N GLU A 374 9.72 22.64 42.82
CA GLU A 374 10.90 22.04 42.18
C GLU A 374 10.68 21.66 40.70
N HIS A 375 9.43 21.64 40.23
CA HIS A 375 9.14 21.39 38.81
C HIS A 375 9.73 22.51 37.93
N VAL A 376 10.23 22.14 36.76
CA VAL A 376 10.83 23.08 35.80
C VAL A 376 9.85 23.29 34.66
N MET A 377 9.34 24.50 34.55
CA MET A 377 8.46 24.97 33.49
C MET A 377 9.25 25.32 32.24
N ASP A 378 8.71 25.02 31.07
CA ASP A 378 9.17 25.57 29.79
C ASP A 378 8.49 26.91 29.44
N VAL A 379 8.95 27.57 28.38
CA VAL A 379 8.43 28.89 27.96
C VAL A 379 6.93 28.85 27.65
N VAL A 380 6.43 27.73 27.13
CA VAL A 380 5.03 27.59 26.74
C VAL A 380 4.16 27.47 28.00
N GLU A 381 4.58 26.67 28.97
CA GLU A 381 3.92 26.56 30.28
C GLU A 381 3.91 27.92 31.01
N MET A 382 5.00 28.68 30.94
CA MET A 382 5.05 30.05 31.47
C MET A 382 4.05 30.98 30.77
N ILE A 383 3.94 30.90 29.44
CA ILE A 383 2.98 31.70 28.66
C ILE A 383 1.54 31.35 29.02
N HIS A 384 1.19 30.07 29.14
CA HIS A 384 -0.16 29.66 29.55
C HIS A 384 -0.51 30.16 30.95
N ALA A 385 0.44 30.06 31.89
CA ALA A 385 0.24 30.54 33.25
C ALA A 385 0.04 32.06 33.29
N LEU A 386 0.91 32.83 32.60
CA LEU A 386 0.77 34.28 32.49
C LEU A 386 -0.53 34.69 31.79
N THR A 387 -0.89 34.02 30.70
CA THR A 387 -2.13 34.33 29.96
C THR A 387 -3.35 34.14 30.85
N GLY A 388 -3.43 33.03 31.58
CA GLY A 388 -4.51 32.79 32.55
C GLY A 388 -4.53 33.80 33.71
N LEU A 389 -3.37 34.32 34.14
CA LEU A 389 -3.32 35.40 35.14
C LEU A 389 -3.89 36.71 34.59
N TYR A 390 -3.44 37.14 33.41
CA TYR A 390 -3.88 38.40 32.81
C TYR A 390 -5.35 38.37 32.35
N GLU A 391 -5.85 37.23 31.89
CA GLU A 391 -7.28 37.05 31.56
C GLU A 391 -8.16 37.20 32.81
N ARG A 392 -7.77 36.61 33.95
CA ARG A 392 -8.53 36.76 35.21
C ARG A 392 -8.46 38.17 35.76
N LEU A 393 -7.32 38.85 35.63
CA LEU A 393 -7.19 40.25 36.01
C LEU A 393 -8.11 41.13 35.16
N GLU A 394 -8.24 40.87 33.86
CA GLU A 394 -9.20 41.57 32.99
C GLU A 394 -10.67 41.29 33.40
N GLU A 395 -10.98 40.08 33.89
CA GLU A 395 -12.32 39.73 34.37
C GLU A 395 -12.66 40.32 35.75
N GLU A 396 -11.72 40.34 36.70
CA GLU A 396 -11.90 40.84 38.07
C GLU A 396 -11.85 42.38 38.15
N GLU A 397 -10.92 43.02 37.44
CA GLU A 397 -10.91 44.47 37.28
C GLU A 397 -11.96 44.89 36.25
N ARG A 398 -13.19 45.09 36.71
CA ARG A 398 -14.22 45.85 35.99
C ARG A 398 -13.85 47.35 35.87
N ARG A 399 -12.61 47.67 35.48
CA ARG A 399 -12.05 49.00 35.25
C ARG A 399 -12.00 49.28 33.74
N ALA A 400 -12.10 50.56 33.40
CA ALA A 400 -12.28 51.07 32.04
C ALA A 400 -11.03 50.98 31.13
N ILE A 401 -10.11 50.05 31.39
CA ILE A 401 -8.81 49.94 30.71
C ILE A 401 -8.76 48.58 30.01
N VAL A 402 -8.65 48.60 28.70
CA VAL A 402 -8.46 47.41 27.86
C VAL A 402 -7.01 46.95 28.02
N VAL A 403 -6.80 45.76 28.59
CA VAL A 403 -5.46 45.18 28.78
C VAL A 403 -5.04 44.49 27.48
N ASN A 404 -3.89 44.88 26.93
CA ASN A 404 -3.31 44.14 25.81
C ASN A 404 -2.62 42.88 26.35
N ILE A 405 -3.39 41.81 26.52
CA ILE A 405 -2.92 40.53 27.09
C ILE A 405 -1.65 40.03 26.40
N PRO A 406 -1.54 39.94 25.05
CA PRO A 406 -0.30 39.54 24.38
C PRO A 406 0.93 40.37 24.79
N LEU A 407 0.79 41.70 24.88
CA LEU A 407 1.88 42.59 25.27
C LEU A 407 2.28 42.39 26.74
N CYS A 408 1.31 42.27 27.64
CA CYS A 408 1.54 42.08 29.07
C CYS A 408 2.21 40.73 29.38
N VAL A 409 1.72 39.66 28.76
CA VAL A 409 2.32 38.32 28.86
C VAL A 409 3.75 38.34 28.34
N ASP A 410 4.00 38.97 27.19
CA ASP A 410 5.34 39.01 26.60
C ASP A 410 6.33 39.82 27.45
N MET A 411 5.94 41.02 27.91
CA MET A 411 6.79 41.83 28.78
C MET A 411 7.12 41.11 30.09
N CYS A 412 6.13 40.47 30.71
CA CYS A 412 6.32 39.73 31.95
C CYS A 412 7.21 38.50 31.75
N LEU A 413 6.98 37.73 30.68
CA LEU A 413 7.85 36.62 30.29
C LEU A 413 9.29 37.09 30.03
N ASN A 414 9.45 38.21 29.34
CA ASN A 414 10.75 38.80 29.03
C ASN A 414 11.52 39.16 30.30
N TRP A 415 10.85 39.80 31.25
CA TRP A 415 11.41 40.14 32.55
C TRP A 415 11.77 38.90 33.36
N LEU A 416 10.86 37.92 33.45
CA LEU A 416 11.07 36.67 34.17
C LEU A 416 12.30 35.93 33.63
N LEU A 417 12.42 35.79 32.30
CA LEU A 417 13.57 35.14 31.67
C LEU A 417 14.87 35.92 31.91
N ASN A 418 14.83 37.25 31.95
CA ASN A 418 16.01 38.07 32.27
C ASN A 418 16.51 37.86 33.71
N VAL A 419 15.60 37.72 34.67
CA VAL A 419 15.96 37.58 36.10
C VAL A 419 16.33 36.14 36.45
N TYR A 420 15.57 35.16 35.96
CA TYR A 420 15.65 33.77 36.43
C TYR A 420 16.21 32.78 35.41
N ASP A 421 16.38 33.15 34.13
CA ASP A 421 16.99 32.33 33.07
C ASP A 421 18.04 33.11 32.27
N SER A 422 19.08 33.56 32.95
CA SER A 422 20.21 34.29 32.33
C SER A 422 20.94 33.48 31.25
N GLY A 423 20.80 32.15 31.25
CA GLY A 423 21.31 31.25 30.23
C GLY A 423 20.48 31.17 28.95
N ARG A 424 19.28 31.80 28.93
CA ARG A 424 18.29 31.77 27.83
C ARG A 424 18.09 30.35 27.31
N ASN A 425 17.81 29.44 28.24
CA ASN A 425 17.54 28.04 27.97
C ASN A 425 16.03 27.74 27.93
N GLY A 426 15.18 28.73 28.20
CA GLY A 426 13.73 28.63 28.14
C GLY A 426 13.14 27.80 29.26
N LYS A 427 13.84 27.68 30.40
CA LYS A 427 13.47 26.81 31.51
C LYS A 427 13.54 27.56 32.84
N MET A 428 12.49 27.44 33.65
CA MET A 428 12.39 28.12 34.95
C MET A 428 11.72 27.22 35.97
N ARG A 429 12.18 27.23 37.22
CA ARG A 429 11.47 26.52 38.30
C ARG A 429 10.14 27.20 38.61
N VAL A 430 9.12 26.42 38.93
CA VAL A 430 7.81 26.92 39.38
C VAL A 430 7.97 27.90 40.55
N LEU A 431 8.88 27.62 41.49
CA LEU A 431 9.15 28.53 42.61
C LEU A 431 9.66 29.91 42.16
N SER A 432 10.57 29.95 41.18
CA SER A 432 11.09 31.20 40.61
C SER A 432 10.00 31.97 39.87
N PHE A 433 9.16 31.26 39.12
CA PHE A 433 8.02 31.83 38.41
C PHE A 433 7.01 32.49 39.37
N LYS A 434 6.65 31.78 40.44
CA LYS A 434 5.76 32.30 41.51
C LYS A 434 6.32 33.50 42.23
N THR A 435 7.61 33.46 42.56
CA THR A 435 8.30 34.58 43.22
C THR A 435 8.30 35.81 42.32
N GLY A 436 8.54 35.63 41.02
CA GLY A 436 8.58 36.73 40.05
C GLY A 436 7.20 37.32 39.72
N THR A 437 6.13 36.53 39.80
CA THR A 437 4.75 36.99 39.55
C THR A 437 4.07 37.59 40.80
N GLY A 438 4.77 37.66 41.93
CA GLY A 438 4.30 38.34 43.14
C GLY A 438 3.49 37.45 44.10
N GLU A 439 3.47 36.12 43.93
CA GLU A 439 2.86 35.23 44.92
C GLU A 439 3.75 35.19 46.19
N PRO A 440 3.22 35.48 47.38
CA PRO A 440 4.00 35.37 48.61
C PRO A 440 4.38 33.91 48.85
N VAL A 441 5.67 33.61 48.70
CA VAL A 441 6.23 32.30 49.05
C VAL A 441 5.94 32.05 50.54
N GLN A 442 5.03 31.13 50.84
CA GLN A 442 4.87 30.63 52.21
C GLN A 442 6.15 29.89 52.59
N CYS A 443 7.10 30.62 53.19
CA CYS A 443 8.24 30.02 53.87
C CYS A 443 7.71 29.14 54.99
N GLY A 444 7.77 27.82 54.79
CA GLY A 444 7.48 26.80 55.80
C GLY A 444 8.53 26.76 56.92
N CYS A 445 8.83 27.90 57.54
CA CYS A 445 9.58 27.96 58.79
C CYS A 445 8.59 28.03 59.95
N SER A 446 7.96 26.90 60.26
CA SER A 446 7.41 26.69 61.61
C SER A 446 8.60 26.58 62.56
N GLY A 447 8.87 27.67 63.28
CA GLY A 447 9.84 27.68 64.36
C GLY A 447 9.43 26.70 65.46
N GLU A 448 10.31 25.78 65.79
CA GLU A 448 10.33 25.15 67.10
C GLU A 448 11.10 26.06 68.04
N VAL A 449 10.38 26.56 69.06
CA VAL A 449 10.92 27.20 70.27
C VAL A 449 11.40 26.11 71.22
#